data_AF-A0A3D2XLE5-F1
#
_entry.id   AF-A0A3D2XLE5-F1
#
_cell.length_a   1.000
_cell.length_b   1.000
_cell.length_c   1.000
_cell.angle_alpha   90.00
_cell.angle_beta   90.00
_cell.angle_gamma   90.00
#
_symmetry.space_group_name_H-M   'P 1'
#
loop_
_entity.id
_entity.type
_entity.pdbx_description
1 polymer ?
#
loop_
_entity_poly.entity_id
_entity_poly.type
_entity_poly.pdbx_seq_one_letter_code
_entity_poly.pdbx_strand_id
1 'polypeptide(L)'
;MSVLNVNTSEEAIKLEHVHGAHNYHPLPVVLTKGEGVFVWDVEGKKYYDFLSAYSAVNQGHCHPEIISALTAQSKQLTLTSRAFHNNILGQYEKFITQFFGYDKVLPMNTGVEGGETAVKLARKWAYDVKKIPQNCAKIIFVEGNFW
;
A
#
# COMPACT_ATOMS: atom_id res chain seq x y z
N MET A 1 -28.12 7.75 -0.40
CA MET A 1 -27.15 8.78 0.05
C MET A 1 -26.75 9.58 -1.17
N SER A 2 -27.02 10.88 -1.21
CA SER A 2 -26.50 11.72 -2.29
C SER A 2 -25.00 11.88 -2.06
N VAL A 3 -24.19 11.31 -2.93
CA VAL A 3 -22.79 11.72 -3.04
C VAL A 3 -22.84 13.21 -3.41
N LEU A 4 -22.21 14.07 -2.61
CA LEU A 4 -22.02 15.46 -2.99
C LEU A 4 -21.23 15.44 -4.30
N ASN A 5 -21.88 15.80 -5.40
CA ASN A 5 -21.23 15.89 -6.70
C ASN A 5 -20.35 17.14 -6.70
N VAL A 6 -19.10 16.99 -6.25
CA VAL A 6 -18.09 18.03 -6.37
C VAL A 6 -17.66 18.09 -7.83
N ASN A 7 -17.97 19.20 -8.49
CA ASN A 7 -17.80 19.33 -9.94
C ASN A 7 -16.62 20.23 -10.32
N THR A 8 -15.94 20.85 -9.35
CA THR A 8 -14.75 21.68 -9.58
C THR A 8 -13.61 21.34 -8.64
N SER A 9 -12.38 21.49 -9.14
CA SER A 9 -11.14 21.31 -8.39
C SER A 9 -11.04 22.27 -7.21
N GLU A 10 -11.49 23.52 -7.38
CA GLU A 10 -11.48 24.53 -6.30
C GLU A 10 -12.39 24.12 -5.13
N GLU A 11 -13.60 23.62 -5.42
CA GLU A 11 -14.54 23.16 -4.39
C GLU A 11 -13.96 21.96 -3.62
N ALA A 12 -13.37 20.98 -4.32
CA ALA A 12 -12.74 19.82 -3.69
C ALA A 12 -11.56 20.21 -2.79
N ILE A 13 -10.65 21.06 -3.28
CA ILE A 13 -9.48 21.53 -2.51
C ILE A 13 -9.92 22.32 -1.29
N LYS A 14 -10.97 23.15 -1.41
CA LYS A 14 -11.51 23.90 -0.28
C LYS A 14 -12.09 22.98 0.79
N LEU A 15 -12.82 21.94 0.39
CA LEU A 15 -13.35 20.95 1.33
C LEU A 15 -12.22 20.23 2.10
N GLU A 16 -11.17 19.80 1.40
CA GLU A 16 -9.99 19.19 2.03
C GLU A 16 -9.28 20.19 2.95
N HIS A 17 -9.12 21.45 2.54
CA HIS A 17 -8.50 22.48 3.37
C HIS A 17 -9.26 22.73 4.68
N VAL A 18 -10.61 22.69 4.66
CA VAL A 18 -11.45 22.94 5.84
C VAL A 18 -11.50 21.73 6.77
N HIS A 19 -11.49 20.51 6.23
CA HIS A 19 -11.79 19.30 7.01
C HIS A 19 -10.59 18.34 7.19
N GLY A 20 -9.56 18.44 6.35
CA GLY A 20 -8.36 17.61 6.37
C GLY A 20 -7.21 18.23 7.16
N ALA A 21 -6.32 17.39 7.69
CA ALA A 21 -5.07 17.85 8.30
C ALA A 21 -4.08 18.33 7.22
N HIS A 22 -3.35 19.40 7.49
CA HIS A 22 -2.44 20.02 6.52
C HIS A 22 -1.03 19.41 6.57
N ASN A 23 -0.91 18.12 6.27
CA ASN A 23 0.38 17.38 6.28
C ASN A 23 0.96 17.09 4.89
N TYR A 24 0.25 17.45 3.83
CA TYR A 24 0.72 17.37 2.44
C TYR A 24 0.61 18.73 1.75
N HIS A 25 1.38 18.90 0.68
CA HIS A 25 1.24 20.02 -0.26
C HIS A 25 1.02 19.46 -1.67
N PRO A 26 -0.20 18.99 -2.00
CA PRO A 26 -0.49 18.35 -3.28
C PRO A 26 -0.39 19.33 -4.45
N LEU A 27 -0.13 18.80 -5.65
CA LEU A 27 -0.36 19.57 -6.88
C LEU A 27 -1.85 19.92 -6.98
N PRO A 28 -2.22 21.11 -7.49
CA PRO A 28 -3.61 21.56 -7.56
C PRO A 28 -4.35 20.90 -8.74
N VAL A 29 -4.46 19.57 -8.72
CA VAL A 29 -5.20 18.74 -9.69
C VAL A 29 -6.06 17.74 -8.91
N VAL A 30 -7.36 17.70 -9.20
CA VAL A 30 -8.31 16.86 -8.47
C VAL A 30 -8.76 15.73 -9.37
N LEU A 31 -8.17 14.54 -9.18
CA LEU A 31 -8.42 13.37 -10.02
C LEU A 31 -9.75 12.68 -9.66
N THR A 32 -10.51 12.26 -10.68
CA THR A 32 -11.82 11.58 -10.54
C THR A 32 -11.87 10.20 -11.19
N LYS A 33 -11.03 9.94 -12.19
CA LYS A 33 -10.97 8.65 -12.90
C LYS A 33 -9.51 8.27 -13.20
N GLY A 34 -9.20 6.98 -13.13
CA GLY A 34 -7.94 6.41 -13.62
C GLY A 34 -8.18 5.16 -14.48
N GLU A 35 -7.40 4.99 -15.55
CA GLU A 35 -7.45 3.85 -16.46
C GLU A 35 -6.08 3.65 -17.16
N GLY A 36 -5.41 2.54 -16.86
CA GLY A 36 -4.08 2.26 -17.39
C GLY A 36 -3.07 3.33 -16.99
N VAL A 37 -2.42 3.96 -17.97
CA VAL A 37 -1.45 5.05 -17.75
C VAL A 37 -2.10 6.44 -17.61
N PHE A 38 -3.43 6.52 -17.69
CA PHE A 38 -4.15 7.78 -17.76
C PHE A 38 -4.97 8.05 -16.50
N VAL A 39 -5.10 9.34 -16.18
CA VAL A 39 -6.02 9.86 -15.17
C VAL A 39 -6.79 11.06 -15.73
N TRP A 40 -7.97 11.33 -15.18
CA TRP A 40 -8.81 12.47 -15.52
C TRP A 40 -9.13 13.27 -14.26
N ASP A 41 -9.12 14.60 -14.37
CA ASP A 41 -9.60 15.48 -13.30
C ASP A 41 -11.14 15.61 -13.31
N VAL A 42 -11.69 16.25 -12.28
CA VAL A 42 -13.14 16.49 -12.12
C VAL A 42 -13.73 17.35 -13.24
N GLU A 43 -12.92 18.17 -13.90
CA GLU A 43 -13.30 18.92 -15.10
C GLU A 43 -13.19 18.10 -16.41
N GLY A 44 -12.73 16.85 -16.33
CA GLY A 44 -12.65 15.90 -17.45
C GLY A 44 -11.38 16.00 -18.30
N LYS A 45 -10.39 16.80 -17.90
CA LYS A 45 -9.09 16.87 -18.60
C LYS A 45 -8.27 15.62 -18.30
N LYS A 46 -7.68 15.05 -19.36
CA LYS A 46 -6.92 13.81 -19.34
C LYS A 46 -5.42 14.08 -19.20
N TYR A 47 -4.75 13.27 -18.39
CA TYR A 47 -3.30 13.34 -18.13
C TYR A 47 -2.66 11.97 -18.24
N TYR A 48 -1.37 11.92 -18.59
CA TYR A 48 -0.54 10.76 -18.28
C TYR A 48 -0.10 10.83 -16.81
N ASP A 49 -0.21 9.72 -16.10
CA ASP A 49 0.32 9.60 -14.74
C ASP A 49 1.79 9.15 -14.79
N PHE A 50 2.70 10.09 -14.50
CA PHE A 50 4.15 9.85 -14.40
C PHE A 50 4.64 9.65 -12.97
N LEU A 51 3.73 9.56 -11.99
CA LEU A 51 4.05 9.29 -10.58
C LEU A 51 3.68 7.85 -10.19
N SER A 52 2.58 7.32 -10.74
CA SER A 52 2.07 5.96 -10.47
C SER A 52 1.88 5.67 -8.97
N ALA A 53 1.44 6.69 -8.23
CA ALA A 53 1.36 6.70 -6.76
C ALA A 53 2.61 6.10 -6.09
N TYR A 54 3.79 6.62 -6.44
CA TYR A 54 5.08 6.12 -5.95
C TYR A 54 5.33 4.65 -6.31
N SER A 55 5.04 4.28 -7.56
CA SER A 55 5.15 2.90 -8.09
C SER A 55 4.18 1.87 -7.49
N ALA A 56 3.14 2.29 -6.77
CA ALA A 56 2.10 1.38 -6.29
C ALA A 56 1.20 0.88 -7.43
N VAL A 57 1.05 1.68 -8.50
CA VAL A 57 0.14 1.39 -9.61
C VAL A 57 0.89 0.93 -10.87
N ASN A 58 1.93 0.11 -10.70
CA ASN A 58 2.78 -0.36 -11.80
C ASN A 58 2.01 -1.08 -12.92
N GLN A 59 0.89 -1.73 -12.59
CA GLN A 59 0.02 -2.45 -13.52
C GLN A 59 -0.91 -1.52 -14.30
N GLY A 60 -0.94 -0.22 -13.97
CA GLY A 60 -1.90 0.76 -14.48
C GLY A 60 -3.17 0.85 -13.63
N HIS A 61 -3.76 2.04 -13.61
CA HIS A 61 -4.97 2.34 -12.84
C HIS A 61 -6.12 1.42 -13.25
N CYS A 62 -6.84 0.91 -12.25
CA CYS A 62 -8.05 0.10 -12.43
C CYS A 62 -7.87 -1.12 -13.35
N HIS A 63 -6.71 -1.80 -13.28
CA HIS A 63 -6.45 -2.99 -14.10
C HIS A 63 -7.57 -4.04 -13.93
N PRO A 64 -8.20 -4.53 -15.02
CA PRO A 64 -9.43 -5.32 -14.96
C PRO A 64 -9.29 -6.62 -14.16
N GLU A 65 -8.17 -7.33 -14.29
CA GLU A 65 -7.91 -8.57 -13.53
C GLU A 65 -7.84 -8.32 -12.02
N ILE A 66 -7.21 -7.21 -11.58
CA ILE A 66 -7.07 -6.90 -10.16
C ILE A 66 -8.42 -6.50 -9.56
N ILE A 67 -9.18 -5.66 -10.28
CA ILE A 67 -10.53 -5.25 -9.87
C ILE A 67 -11.48 -6.46 -9.82
N SER A 68 -11.39 -7.37 -10.78
CA SER A 68 -12.16 -8.61 -10.80
C SER A 68 -11.85 -9.49 -9.58
N ALA A 69 -10.58 -9.74 -9.28
CA ALA A 69 -10.15 -10.52 -8.12
C ALA A 69 -10.60 -9.90 -6.79
N LEU A 70 -10.44 -8.57 -6.64
CA LEU A 70 -10.92 -7.83 -5.48
C LEU A 70 -12.43 -7.94 -5.31
N THR A 71 -13.19 -7.73 -6.39
CA THR A 71 -14.66 -7.77 -6.37
C THR A 71 -15.18 -9.18 -6.07
N ALA A 72 -14.56 -10.22 -6.62
CA ALA A 72 -14.93 -11.59 -6.35
C ALA A 72 -14.69 -11.97 -4.89
N GLN A 73 -13.48 -11.73 -4.37
CA GLN A 73 -13.13 -12.10 -2.99
C GLN A 73 -13.90 -11.28 -1.95
N SER A 74 -14.13 -9.99 -2.20
CA SER A 74 -14.87 -9.12 -1.26
C SER A 74 -16.34 -9.52 -1.08
N LYS A 75 -16.95 -10.16 -2.08
CA LYS A 75 -18.30 -10.73 -1.99
C LYS A 75 -18.35 -12.05 -1.22
N GLN A 76 -17.20 -12.67 -0.96
CA GLN A 76 -17.10 -13.97 -0.29
C GLN A 76 -16.63 -13.84 1.16
N LEU A 77 -15.45 -13.23 1.39
CA LEU A 77 -14.87 -13.05 2.73
C LEU A 77 -13.71 -12.05 2.69
N THR A 78 -13.70 -11.05 3.57
CA THR A 78 -12.69 -9.98 3.59
C THR A 78 -11.70 -10.08 4.75
N LEU A 79 -12.16 -10.36 5.97
CA LEU A 79 -11.32 -10.32 7.17
C LEU A 79 -11.73 -11.36 8.21
N THR A 80 -10.77 -12.18 8.63
CA THR A 80 -10.96 -13.21 9.67
C THR A 80 -10.15 -12.94 10.94
N SER A 81 -9.37 -11.86 10.98
CA SER A 81 -8.20 -11.75 11.85
C SER A 81 -7.19 -12.90 11.62
N ARG A 82 -6.18 -13.00 12.49
CA ARG A 82 -5.24 -14.13 12.54
C ARG A 82 -5.62 -15.17 13.60
N ALA A 83 -6.70 -14.97 14.33
CA ALA A 83 -7.24 -15.95 15.28
C ALA A 83 -7.86 -17.16 14.55
N PHE A 84 -8.24 -17.00 13.27
CA PHE A 84 -8.75 -18.06 12.43
C PHE A 84 -7.92 -18.19 11.17
N HIS A 85 -7.83 -19.42 10.64
CA HIS A 85 -7.33 -19.64 9.30
C HIS A 85 -8.38 -19.21 8.26
N ASN A 86 -7.91 -18.78 7.10
CA ASN A 86 -8.73 -18.63 5.90
C ASN A 86 -8.09 -19.43 4.76
N ASN A 87 -8.88 -19.70 3.72
CA ASN A 87 -8.50 -20.58 2.61
C ASN A 87 -7.58 -19.91 1.55
N ILE A 88 -7.34 -18.59 1.64
CA ILE A 88 -6.59 -17.83 0.63
C ILE A 88 -5.13 -17.58 1.08
N LEU A 89 -4.91 -17.27 2.37
CA LEU A 89 -3.61 -16.86 2.87
C LEU A 89 -2.50 -17.87 2.53
N GLY A 90 -2.71 -19.16 2.77
CA GLY A 90 -1.71 -20.19 2.47
C GLY A 90 -1.40 -20.34 0.97
N GLN A 91 -2.37 -20.07 0.08
CA GLN A 91 -2.15 -20.10 -1.36
C GLN A 91 -1.26 -18.93 -1.80
N TYR A 92 -1.53 -17.73 -1.28
CA TYR A 92 -0.68 -16.56 -1.48
C TYR A 92 0.73 -16.77 -0.93
N GLU A 93 0.84 -17.28 0.31
CA GLU A 93 2.13 -17.54 0.97
C GLU A 93 2.99 -18.51 0.14
N LYS A 94 2.40 -19.58 -0.40
CA LYS A 94 3.07 -20.50 -1.32
C LYS A 94 3.48 -19.83 -2.62
N PHE A 95 2.59 -19.08 -3.25
CA PHE A 95 2.88 -18.40 -4.52
C PHE A 95 4.08 -17.46 -4.40
N ILE A 96 4.07 -16.57 -3.41
CA ILE A 96 5.10 -15.53 -3.28
C ILE A 96 6.46 -16.10 -2.86
N THR A 97 6.48 -17.11 -1.99
CA THR A 97 7.71 -17.80 -1.58
C THR A 97 8.37 -18.54 -2.74
N GLN A 98 7.57 -19.24 -3.56
CA GLN A 98 8.08 -19.90 -4.77
C GLN A 98 8.55 -18.92 -5.83
N PHE A 99 7.83 -17.82 -6.01
CA PHE A 99 8.17 -16.80 -7.01
C PHE A 99 9.50 -16.10 -6.71
N PHE A 100 9.75 -15.75 -5.44
CA PHE A 100 10.97 -15.05 -5.03
C PHE A 100 12.09 -15.97 -4.47
N GLY A 101 11.83 -17.26 -4.28
CA GLY A 101 12.82 -18.23 -3.79
C GLY A 101 13.14 -18.14 -2.29
N TYR A 102 12.15 -17.81 -1.45
CA TYR A 102 12.30 -17.76 0.01
C TYR A 102 11.52 -18.89 0.70
N ASP A 103 11.94 -19.30 1.90
CA ASP A 103 11.26 -20.37 2.63
C ASP A 103 9.90 -19.96 3.23
N LYS A 104 9.76 -18.69 3.63
CA LYS A 104 8.59 -18.15 4.34
C LYS A 104 8.38 -16.68 4.01
N VAL A 105 7.13 -16.24 4.13
CA VAL A 105 6.71 -14.84 4.06
C VAL A 105 5.90 -14.48 5.31
N LEU A 106 5.95 -13.21 5.71
CA LEU A 106 5.07 -12.68 6.75
C LEU A 106 4.38 -11.43 6.20
N PRO A 107 3.10 -11.53 5.78
CA PRO A 107 2.40 -10.40 5.17
C PRO A 107 2.01 -9.34 6.20
N MET A 108 2.18 -8.07 5.79
CA MET A 108 1.80 -6.85 6.51
C MET A 108 1.01 -5.93 5.56
N ASN A 109 0.62 -4.73 6.01
CA ASN A 109 -0.24 -3.83 5.24
C ASN A 109 0.56 -2.67 4.64
N THR A 110 1.44 -2.04 5.42
CA THR A 110 2.21 -0.85 5.00
C THR A 110 3.70 -1.14 4.82
N GLY A 111 4.41 -0.28 4.08
CA GLY A 111 5.87 -0.32 3.96
C GLY A 111 6.57 -0.23 5.33
N VAL A 112 6.09 0.68 6.19
CA VAL A 112 6.59 0.88 7.55
C VAL A 112 6.44 -0.38 8.41
N GLU A 113 5.29 -1.04 8.38
CA GLU A 113 5.09 -2.31 9.10
C GLU A 113 6.03 -3.42 8.61
N GLY A 114 6.32 -3.44 7.30
CA GLY A 114 7.32 -4.34 6.71
C GLY A 114 8.73 -4.06 7.25
N GLY A 115 9.15 -2.80 7.25
CA GLY A 115 10.45 -2.36 7.78
C GLY A 115 10.61 -2.65 9.28
N GLU A 116 9.64 -2.28 10.08
CA GLU A 116 9.63 -2.53 11.53
C GLU A 116 9.69 -4.03 11.84
N THR A 117 8.93 -4.84 11.11
CA THR A 117 8.97 -6.30 11.27
C THR A 117 10.32 -6.89 10.87
N ALA A 118 10.92 -6.40 9.79
CA ALA A 118 12.25 -6.83 9.35
C ALA A 118 13.32 -6.50 10.41
N VAL A 119 13.28 -5.32 11.01
CA VAL A 119 14.18 -4.92 12.12
C VAL A 119 13.99 -5.81 13.34
N LYS A 120 12.74 -6.12 13.71
CA LYS A 120 12.43 -7.04 14.81
C LYS A 120 12.97 -8.44 14.54
N LEU A 121 12.79 -8.95 13.32
CA LEU A 121 13.30 -10.25 12.89
C LEU A 121 14.83 -10.29 12.99
N ALA A 122 15.52 -9.28 12.44
CA ALA A 122 16.97 -9.18 12.46
C ALA A 122 17.53 -9.10 13.90
N ARG A 123 16.92 -8.28 14.77
CA ARG A 123 17.33 -8.19 16.18
C ARG A 123 17.09 -9.50 16.93
N LYS A 124 15.94 -10.14 16.75
CA LYS A 124 15.64 -11.44 17.37
C LYS A 124 16.65 -12.50 16.93
N TRP A 125 16.95 -12.57 15.63
CA TRP A 125 17.99 -13.46 15.11
C TRP A 125 19.38 -13.14 15.71
N ALA A 126 19.73 -11.86 15.84
CA ALA A 126 21.02 -11.45 16.40
C ALA A 126 21.19 -11.92 17.86
N TYR A 127 20.13 -11.89 18.65
CA TYR A 127 20.15 -12.37 20.04
C TYR A 127 20.11 -13.90 20.12
N ASP A 128 19.18 -14.53 19.39
CA ASP A 128 18.92 -15.97 19.53
C ASP A 128 19.96 -16.83 18.81
N VAL A 129 20.45 -16.38 17.66
CA VAL A 129 21.35 -17.16 16.80
C VAL A 129 22.77 -16.63 16.87
N LYS A 130 22.99 -15.34 16.60
CA LYS A 130 24.34 -14.73 16.62
C LYS A 130 24.88 -14.49 18.04
N LYS A 131 24.03 -14.61 19.07
CA LYS A 131 24.36 -14.45 20.49
C LYS A 131 24.94 -13.08 20.86
N ILE A 132 24.48 -12.01 20.20
CA ILE A 132 24.77 -10.65 20.66
C ILE A 132 24.12 -10.44 22.04
N PRO A 133 24.78 -9.76 23.00
CA PRO A 133 24.17 -9.43 24.28
C PRO A 133 22.85 -8.67 24.10
N GLN A 134 21.90 -8.91 25.02
CA GLN A 134 20.60 -8.24 24.99
C GLN A 134 20.76 -6.72 24.95
N ASN A 135 19.92 -6.07 24.14
CA ASN A 135 19.94 -4.63 23.91
C ASN A 135 21.22 -4.07 23.26
N CYS A 136 22.12 -4.93 22.78
CA CYS A 136 23.35 -4.49 22.08
C CYS A 136 23.30 -4.68 20.55
N ALA A 137 22.21 -5.19 19.98
CA ALA A 137 22.09 -5.33 18.53
C ALA A 137 21.87 -3.97 17.85
N LYS A 138 22.76 -3.64 16.91
CA LYS A 138 22.69 -2.41 16.12
C LYS A 138 22.20 -2.73 14.71
N ILE A 139 21.37 -1.86 14.16
CA ILE A 139 20.96 -1.88 12.75
C ILE A 139 21.60 -0.67 12.09
N ILE A 140 22.17 -0.87 10.91
CA ILE A 140 22.83 0.18 10.14
C ILE A 140 21.87 0.60 9.04
N PHE A 141 21.69 1.91 8.89
CA PHE A 141 20.96 2.52 7.79
C PHE A 141 21.86 3.51 7.06
N VAL A 142 21.57 3.72 5.78
CA VAL A 142 22.23 4.77 5.00
C VAL A 142 21.61 6.14 5.31
N GLU A 143 22.41 7.19 5.22
CA GLU A 143 21.90 8.56 5.33
C GLU A 143 20.87 8.84 4.23
N GLY A 144 19.79 9.53 4.58
CA GLY A 144 18.70 9.84 3.64
C GLY A 144 17.79 8.66 3.28
N ASN A 145 17.89 7.52 3.97
CA ASN A 145 16.96 6.40 3.77
C ASN A 145 15.50 6.81 4.09
N PHE A 146 14.56 6.17 3.39
CA PHE A 146 13.13 6.30 3.60
C PHE A 146 12.50 4.90 3.53
N TRP A 147 11.68 4.54 4.53
CA TRP A 147 10.83 3.36 4.51
C TRP A 147 9.43 3.70 5.02
#